data_AF-A0A1C4SUC1-F1
#
_entry.id   AF-A0A1C4SUC1-F1
#
_cell.length_a   1.000
_cell.length_b   1.000
_cell.length_c   1.000
_cell.angle_alpha   90.00
_cell.angle_beta   90.00
_cell.angle_gamma   90.00
#
_symmetry.space_group_name_H-M   'P 1'
#
loop_
_entity.id
_entity.type
_entity.pdbx_description
1 polymer ?
#
loop_
_entity_poly.entity_id
_entity_poly.type
_entity_poly.pdbx_seq_one_letter_code
_entity_poly.pdbx_strand_id
1 'polypeptide(L)'
;MADARADDDADAAVEDLVAAFPALAGLVRPAVLLRPEPGTPGVLDSSVGGPLLWPAAEPWPVCREAHAVEVRVKVPDEDRAALERVDRAVRGRRRARPERAEETTAEETAVLRRVLAGAEALDRISWETVRTVWDTSGPGVAMVPLLQLRHPRASAAAGRPRTGRPDGADLLQVLWCPNDHGELPDQSGYHGPALEIRHRTAARVARDRVLTSPPRPDRAEDAYLPTPCLLSPQPVADLADPDGLPDPDDLPAALAEEARRWAGRRGAGAVPLNVPSRRPDWKLGGWPGLDLSGPDSLDCVSCGAPTRLLLTVPSSVDGPDISVGRFGTLRVHTCPEDGRHPARLHLQ
;
A
#
# COMPACT_ATOMS: atom_id res chain seq x y z
N MET A 1 -3.80 -36.86 -7.84
CA MET A 1 -3.98 -36.30 -9.20
C MET A 1 -5.47 -36.12 -9.39
N ALA A 2 -5.90 -34.89 -9.71
CA ALA A 2 -7.28 -34.38 -9.74
C ALA A 2 -7.85 -33.94 -8.39
N ASP A 3 -7.53 -32.70 -7.98
CA ASP A 3 -8.51 -31.77 -7.38
C ASP A 3 -7.99 -30.31 -7.41
N ALA A 4 -7.79 -29.78 -8.62
CA ALA A 4 -7.27 -28.40 -8.81
C ALA A 4 -7.87 -27.72 -10.05
N ARG A 5 -9.06 -28.13 -10.50
CA ARG A 5 -9.67 -27.62 -11.74
C ARG A 5 -11.17 -27.30 -11.63
N ALA A 6 -11.72 -27.23 -10.42
CA ALA A 6 -13.17 -27.02 -10.23
C ALA A 6 -13.56 -25.59 -9.81
N ASP A 7 -12.63 -24.73 -9.38
CA ASP A 7 -12.94 -23.36 -8.93
C ASP A 7 -12.76 -22.28 -10.01
N ASP A 8 -12.18 -22.60 -11.18
CA ASP A 8 -11.91 -21.61 -12.24
C ASP A 8 -13.14 -21.33 -13.14
N ASP A 9 -14.23 -22.11 -13.02
CA ASP A 9 -15.37 -22.07 -13.96
C ASP A 9 -16.57 -21.25 -13.44
N ALA A 10 -16.47 -20.66 -12.24
CA ALA A 10 -17.56 -19.93 -11.60
C ALA A 10 -17.47 -18.40 -11.71
N ASP A 11 -16.33 -17.85 -12.13
CA ASP A 11 -16.08 -16.42 -12.17
C ASP A 11 -16.25 -15.84 -13.58
N ALA A 12 -17.06 -14.79 -13.73
CA ALA A 12 -17.17 -14.11 -15.02
C ALA A 12 -16.11 -13.03 -15.19
N ALA A 13 -15.46 -13.05 -16.35
CA ALA A 13 -14.63 -11.95 -16.81
C ALA A 13 -15.48 -10.67 -16.97
N VAL A 14 -14.86 -9.50 -16.77
CA VAL A 14 -15.53 -8.20 -16.96
C VAL A 14 -16.11 -8.09 -18.37
N GLU A 15 -15.46 -8.69 -19.35
CA GLU A 15 -15.92 -8.75 -20.74
C GLU A 15 -17.26 -9.50 -20.89
N ASP A 16 -17.44 -10.63 -20.21
CA ASP A 16 -18.70 -11.40 -20.22
C ASP A 16 -19.83 -10.60 -19.57
N LEU A 17 -19.50 -9.85 -18.53
CA LEU A 17 -20.43 -8.97 -17.85
C LEU A 17 -20.84 -7.79 -18.73
N VAL A 18 -19.91 -7.13 -19.42
CA VAL A 18 -20.23 -6.05 -20.35
C VAL A 18 -21.03 -6.56 -21.55
N ALA A 19 -20.75 -7.78 -22.03
CA ALA A 19 -21.53 -8.41 -23.10
C ALA A 19 -22.99 -8.68 -22.66
N ALA A 20 -23.19 -9.07 -21.41
CA ALA A 20 -24.52 -9.26 -20.82
C ALA A 20 -25.20 -7.93 -20.46
N PHE A 21 -24.43 -6.91 -20.05
CA PHE A 21 -24.91 -5.61 -19.59
C PHE A 21 -24.14 -4.48 -20.28
N PRO A 22 -24.48 -4.14 -21.53
CA PRO A 22 -23.74 -3.12 -22.29
C PRO A 22 -23.68 -1.74 -21.62
N ALA A 23 -24.65 -1.42 -20.74
CA ALA A 23 -24.66 -0.20 -19.94
C ALA A 23 -23.42 -0.06 -19.04
N LEU A 24 -22.79 -1.17 -18.63
CA LEU A 24 -21.58 -1.16 -17.79
C LEU A 24 -20.32 -0.77 -18.56
N ALA A 25 -20.34 -0.76 -19.90
CA ALA A 25 -19.18 -0.44 -20.71
C ALA A 25 -18.55 0.94 -20.37
N GLY A 26 -19.39 1.92 -20.01
CA GLY A 26 -18.93 3.26 -19.60
C GLY A 26 -18.27 3.32 -18.22
N LEU A 27 -18.44 2.29 -17.40
CA LEU A 27 -17.87 2.19 -16.05
C LEU A 27 -16.56 1.41 -16.01
N VAL A 28 -16.21 0.72 -17.10
CA VAL A 28 -14.97 -0.06 -17.18
C VAL A 28 -13.76 0.86 -17.33
N ARG A 29 -12.76 0.63 -16.48
CA ARG A 29 -11.44 1.26 -16.58
C ARG A 29 -10.38 0.23 -16.99
N PRO A 30 -9.38 0.62 -17.79
CA PRO A 30 -8.23 -0.23 -18.02
C PRO A 30 -7.39 -0.32 -16.74
N ALA A 31 -6.92 -1.53 -16.44
CA ALA A 31 -5.95 -1.77 -15.38
C ALA A 31 -4.88 -2.78 -15.84
N VAL A 32 -3.82 -2.92 -15.04
CA VAL A 32 -2.77 -3.90 -15.27
C VAL A 32 -2.46 -4.60 -13.95
N LEU A 33 -2.68 -5.92 -13.89
CA LEU A 33 -2.22 -6.75 -12.77
C LEU A 33 -0.72 -6.97 -12.91
N LEU A 34 0.04 -6.73 -11.86
CA LEU A 34 1.51 -6.77 -11.92
C LEU A 34 2.09 -8.14 -11.54
N ARG A 35 1.41 -8.90 -10.65
CA ARG A 35 1.76 -10.26 -10.22
C ARG A 35 3.27 -10.44 -9.95
N PRO A 36 3.76 -9.89 -8.83
CA PRO A 36 5.16 -10.03 -8.46
C PRO A 36 5.51 -11.48 -8.14
N GLU A 37 6.58 -11.97 -8.74
CA GLU A 37 7.16 -13.29 -8.46
C GLU A 37 8.62 -13.11 -8.00
N PRO A 38 9.03 -13.71 -6.86
CA PRO A 38 10.41 -13.61 -6.37
C PRO A 38 11.43 -13.98 -7.45
N GLY A 39 12.49 -13.16 -7.57
CA GLY A 39 13.49 -13.36 -8.62
C GLY A 39 14.69 -12.43 -8.48
N THR A 40 15.54 -12.40 -9.51
CA THR A 40 16.73 -11.54 -9.55
C THR A 40 16.64 -10.56 -10.72
N PRO A 41 15.78 -9.52 -10.62
CA PRO A 41 15.58 -8.55 -11.69
C PRO A 41 16.83 -7.71 -11.96
N GLY A 42 17.08 -7.41 -13.24
CA GLY A 42 18.06 -6.44 -13.69
C GLY A 42 17.46 -5.05 -13.94
N VAL A 43 18.31 -4.06 -14.21
CA VAL A 43 17.89 -2.66 -14.46
C VAL A 43 16.96 -2.51 -15.67
N LEU A 44 16.88 -3.52 -16.54
CA LEU A 44 16.02 -3.50 -17.72
C LEU A 44 14.69 -4.21 -17.50
N ASP A 45 14.45 -4.81 -16.34
CA ASP A 45 13.22 -5.56 -16.10
C ASP A 45 12.12 -4.67 -15.50
N SER A 46 10.88 -5.12 -15.64
CA SER A 46 9.80 -4.65 -14.78
C SER A 46 9.87 -5.44 -13.48
N SER A 47 9.97 -4.76 -12.35
CA SER A 47 10.27 -5.38 -11.06
C SER A 47 9.71 -4.61 -9.88
N VAL A 48 9.52 -5.30 -8.76
CA VAL A 48 9.38 -4.70 -7.42
C VAL A 48 10.66 -4.94 -6.63
N GLY A 49 11.14 -3.96 -5.87
CA GLY A 49 12.38 -4.05 -5.08
C GLY A 49 13.67 -4.25 -5.85
N GLY A 50 13.59 -4.33 -7.19
CA GLY A 50 14.73 -4.50 -8.08
C GLY A 50 15.52 -3.22 -8.36
N PRO A 51 16.69 -3.34 -8.99
CA PRO A 51 17.50 -2.19 -9.37
C PRO A 51 16.80 -1.36 -10.45
N LEU A 52 16.89 -0.03 -10.33
CA LEU A 52 16.26 0.89 -11.28
C LEU A 52 17.18 1.20 -12.46
N LEU A 53 16.60 1.42 -13.64
CA LEU A 53 17.23 2.15 -14.74
C LEU A 53 17.34 3.64 -14.36
N TRP A 54 18.25 3.96 -13.44
CA TRP A 54 18.46 5.30 -12.93
C TRP A 54 19.72 5.94 -13.55
N PRO A 55 19.65 7.15 -14.14
CA PRO A 55 20.83 7.83 -14.66
C PRO A 55 21.82 8.19 -13.55
N ALA A 56 23.11 7.87 -13.72
CA ALA A 56 24.14 8.18 -12.74
C ALA A 56 24.36 9.69 -12.52
N ALA A 57 24.00 10.52 -13.50
CA ALA A 57 24.08 11.99 -13.40
C ALA A 57 22.88 12.62 -12.67
N GLU A 58 21.81 11.85 -12.41
CA GLU A 58 20.63 12.37 -11.72
C GLU A 58 20.73 12.04 -10.22
N PRO A 59 20.59 13.03 -9.31
CA PRO A 59 20.62 12.79 -7.88
C PRO A 59 19.58 11.75 -7.45
N TRP A 60 19.97 10.89 -6.52
CA TRP A 60 19.03 9.93 -5.94
C TRP A 60 18.01 10.64 -5.05
N PRO A 61 16.72 10.23 -5.06
CA PRO A 61 15.70 10.84 -4.21
C PRO A 61 15.99 10.63 -2.72
N VAL A 62 15.83 11.72 -1.95
CA VAL A 62 16.03 11.74 -0.50
C VAL A 62 14.79 12.34 0.15
N CYS A 63 14.14 11.58 1.03
CA CYS A 63 13.02 12.05 1.84
C CYS A 63 13.56 12.94 2.98
N ARG A 64 12.94 14.11 3.19
CA ARG A 64 13.28 15.03 4.28
C ARG A 64 12.11 15.29 5.23
N GLU A 65 11.02 14.56 5.04
CA GLU A 65 9.84 14.69 5.88
C GLU A 65 10.05 14.03 7.25
N ALA A 66 9.27 14.47 8.23
CA ALA A 66 9.30 13.91 9.57
C ALA A 66 8.89 12.43 9.52
N HIS A 67 9.75 11.54 10.01
CA HIS A 67 9.49 10.10 10.04
C HIS A 67 9.47 9.58 11.47
N ALA A 68 8.77 8.46 11.67
CA ALA A 68 8.71 7.75 12.93
C ALA A 68 10.12 7.26 13.30
N VAL A 69 10.57 7.62 14.50
CA VAL A 69 11.83 7.15 15.06
C VAL A 69 11.54 6.56 16.43
N GLU A 70 11.96 5.31 16.60
CA GLU A 70 11.89 4.66 17.89
C GLU A 70 13.03 5.15 18.78
N VAL A 71 12.67 5.82 19.89
CA VAL A 71 13.61 6.27 20.91
C VAL A 71 13.51 5.34 22.10
N ARG A 72 14.58 4.60 22.35
CA ARG A 72 14.74 3.73 23.51
C ARG A 72 15.49 4.46 24.62
N VAL A 73 14.92 4.50 25.82
CA VAL A 73 15.55 5.12 27.00
C VAL A 73 15.65 4.10 28.12
N LYS A 74 16.85 3.92 28.67
CA LYS A 74 17.06 3.02 29.81
C LYS A 74 16.24 3.46 31.01
N VAL A 75 15.51 2.51 31.59
CA VAL A 75 14.80 2.72 32.85
C VAL A 75 15.82 2.81 33.99
N PRO A 76 15.76 3.84 34.85
CA PRO A 76 16.61 3.93 36.03
C PRO A 76 16.45 2.71 36.94
N ASP A 77 17.53 2.29 37.59
CA ASP A 77 17.53 1.09 38.44
C ASP A 77 16.48 1.13 39.57
N GLU A 78 16.21 2.32 40.12
CA GLU A 78 15.17 2.51 41.13
C GLU A 78 13.77 2.20 40.59
N ASP A 79 13.47 2.68 39.39
CA ASP A 79 12.19 2.49 38.72
C ASP A 79 12.03 1.04 38.26
N ARG A 80 13.10 0.42 37.78
CA ARG A 80 13.14 -1.03 37.53
C ARG A 80 12.82 -1.81 38.81
N ALA A 81 13.49 -1.51 39.93
CA ALA A 81 13.23 -2.19 41.20
C ALA A 81 11.80 -1.95 41.70
N ALA A 82 11.21 -0.78 41.44
CA ALA A 82 9.81 -0.51 41.70
C ALA A 82 8.87 -1.39 40.85
N LEU A 83 9.12 -1.53 39.55
CA LEU A 83 8.35 -2.41 38.66
C LEU A 83 8.45 -3.89 39.07
N GLU A 84 9.65 -4.36 39.41
CA GLU A 84 9.84 -5.73 39.89
C GLU A 84 9.09 -6.00 41.21
N ARG A 85 8.97 -5.00 42.09
CA ARG A 85 8.13 -5.08 43.29
C ARG A 85 6.64 -5.18 42.95
N VAL A 86 6.17 -4.35 42.01
CA VAL A 86 4.78 -4.39 41.51
C VAL A 86 4.47 -5.77 40.91
N ASP A 87 5.32 -6.29 40.03
CA ASP A 87 5.13 -7.61 39.43
C ASP A 87 5.05 -8.73 40.47
N ARG A 88 5.91 -8.68 41.50
CA ARG A 88 5.90 -9.67 42.59
C ARG A 88 4.60 -9.58 43.40
N ALA A 89 4.13 -8.37 43.69
CA ALA A 89 2.88 -8.15 44.40
C ALA A 89 1.68 -8.66 43.59
N VAL A 90 1.60 -8.33 42.29
CA VAL A 90 0.55 -8.80 41.37
C VAL A 90 0.55 -10.32 41.27
N ARG A 91 1.71 -10.95 41.06
CA ARG A 91 1.82 -12.42 41.00
C ARG A 91 1.42 -13.07 42.33
N GLY A 92 1.80 -12.49 43.46
CA GLY A 92 1.40 -12.94 44.79
C GLY A 92 -0.12 -12.90 44.97
N ARG A 93 -0.76 -11.79 44.58
CA ARG A 93 -2.23 -11.66 44.61
C ARG A 93 -2.92 -12.67 43.72
N ARG A 94 -2.49 -12.81 42.45
CA ARG A 94 -3.09 -13.78 41.50
C ARG A 94 -3.07 -15.22 42.02
N ARG A 95 -2.01 -15.60 42.75
CA ARG A 95 -1.90 -16.93 43.37
C ARG A 95 -2.82 -17.08 44.58
N ALA A 96 -2.98 -16.03 45.39
CA ALA A 96 -3.77 -16.09 46.62
C ALA A 96 -5.28 -15.86 46.39
N ARG A 97 -5.64 -15.08 45.37
CA ARG A 97 -7.00 -14.60 45.09
C ARG A 97 -7.23 -14.50 43.57
N PRO A 98 -7.43 -15.63 42.88
CA PRO A 98 -7.63 -15.64 41.43
C PRO A 98 -8.84 -14.80 40.98
N GLU A 99 -9.87 -14.69 41.81
CA GLU A 99 -11.09 -13.91 41.56
C GLU A 99 -10.88 -12.39 41.54
N ARG A 100 -9.73 -11.90 42.02
CA ARG A 100 -9.33 -10.47 42.04
C ARG A 100 -8.02 -10.24 41.29
N ALA A 101 -7.68 -11.13 40.36
CA ALA A 101 -6.44 -11.11 39.62
C ALA A 101 -6.20 -9.82 38.81
N GLU A 102 -7.27 -9.11 38.45
CA GLU A 102 -7.25 -7.89 37.64
C GLU A 102 -7.28 -6.59 38.48
N GLU A 103 -7.46 -6.69 39.81
CA GLU A 103 -7.43 -5.52 40.69
C GLU A 103 -6.00 -4.93 40.73
N THR A 104 -5.85 -3.73 40.16
CA THR A 104 -4.62 -2.93 40.19
C THR A 104 -4.75 -1.82 41.23
N THR A 105 -3.75 -1.63 42.08
CA THR A 105 -3.81 -0.58 43.11
C THR A 105 -3.45 0.80 42.54
N ALA A 106 -3.85 1.86 43.25
CA ALA A 106 -3.49 3.23 42.87
C ALA A 106 -1.97 3.45 42.89
N GLU A 107 -1.26 2.81 43.82
CA GLU A 107 0.20 2.86 43.92
C GLU A 107 0.88 2.16 42.74
N GLU A 108 0.40 0.97 42.35
CA GLU A 108 0.89 0.24 41.18
C GLU A 108 0.68 1.05 39.89
N THR A 109 -0.49 1.65 39.75
CA THR A 109 -0.82 2.54 38.62
C THR A 109 0.09 3.76 38.60
N ALA A 110 0.42 4.34 39.77
CA ALA A 110 1.31 5.50 39.86
C ALA A 110 2.75 5.15 39.45
N VAL A 111 3.25 3.98 39.84
CA VAL A 111 4.56 3.49 39.40
C VAL A 111 4.57 3.30 37.89
N LEU A 112 3.59 2.59 37.32
CA LEU A 112 3.51 2.38 35.86
C LEU A 112 3.46 3.70 35.10
N ARG A 113 2.62 4.66 35.55
CA ARG A 113 2.52 5.98 34.92
C ARG A 113 3.83 6.75 34.98
N ARG A 114 4.53 6.70 36.11
CA ARG A 114 5.83 7.38 36.29
C ARG A 114 6.90 6.77 35.39
N VAL A 115 7.01 5.44 35.36
CA VAL A 115 8.08 4.78 34.59
C VAL A 115 7.83 4.90 33.09
N LEU A 116 6.60 4.71 32.63
CA LEU A 116 6.28 4.86 31.21
C LEU A 116 6.38 6.33 30.78
N ALA A 117 5.90 7.29 31.58
CA ALA A 117 6.03 8.73 31.30
C ALA A 117 5.68 9.14 29.85
N GLY A 118 4.64 8.51 29.27
CA GLY A 118 4.22 8.76 27.88
C GLY A 118 4.89 7.85 26.83
N ALA A 119 5.71 6.89 27.25
CA ALA A 119 6.18 5.81 26.40
C ALA A 119 5.03 4.86 26.02
N GLU A 120 5.11 4.33 24.81
CA GLU A 120 4.15 3.38 24.23
C GLU A 120 4.37 1.98 24.77
N ALA A 121 5.62 1.62 25.08
CA ALA A 121 5.97 0.30 25.57
C ALA A 121 7.16 0.32 26.54
N LEU A 122 7.33 -0.80 27.23
CA LEU A 122 8.49 -1.12 28.07
C LEU A 122 9.04 -2.48 27.62
N ASP A 123 10.27 -2.50 27.11
CA ASP A 123 11.00 -3.74 26.91
C ASP A 123 11.53 -4.23 28.26
N ARG A 124 11.01 -5.36 28.72
CA ARG A 124 11.33 -5.96 30.02
C ARG A 124 12.60 -6.82 30.00
N ILE A 125 13.15 -7.10 28.82
CA ILE A 125 14.43 -7.79 28.66
C ILE A 125 15.56 -6.77 28.80
N SER A 126 15.49 -5.69 28.02
CA SER A 126 16.51 -4.64 28.01
C SER A 126 16.29 -3.56 29.09
N TRP A 127 15.10 -3.51 29.71
CA TRP A 127 14.66 -2.46 30.63
C TRP A 127 14.75 -1.06 29.99
N GLU A 128 14.12 -0.92 28.83
CA GLU A 128 14.04 0.32 28.08
C GLU A 128 12.59 0.72 27.85
N THR A 129 12.27 1.99 28.08
CA THR A 129 11.01 2.56 27.58
C THR A 129 11.16 2.89 26.10
N VAL A 130 10.09 2.60 25.37
CA VAL A 130 10.01 2.77 23.92
C VAL A 130 8.98 3.86 23.64
N ARG A 131 9.39 4.90 22.93
CA ARG A 131 8.50 5.94 22.43
C ARG A 131 8.77 6.21 20.96
N THR A 132 7.72 6.48 20.20
CA THR A 132 7.86 6.93 18.82
C THR A 132 7.88 8.46 18.82
N VAL A 133 8.87 9.05 18.15
CA VAL A 133 8.94 10.49 17.91
C VAL A 133 9.02 10.76 16.41
N TRP A 134 8.47 11.88 15.97
CA TRP A 134 8.58 12.33 14.58
C TRP A 134 9.83 13.19 14.42
N ASP A 135 10.81 12.70 13.66
CA ASP A 135 12.15 13.31 13.54
C ASP A 135 12.42 13.84 12.14
N THR A 136 12.93 15.08 12.06
CA THR A 136 13.40 15.75 10.83
C THR A 136 14.90 16.10 10.87
N SER A 137 15.61 15.77 11.95
CA SER A 137 16.94 16.31 12.28
C SER A 137 18.12 15.72 11.48
N GLY A 138 17.86 14.76 10.60
CA GLY A 138 18.88 14.10 9.77
C GLY A 138 19.13 14.76 8.39
N PRO A 139 20.14 14.31 7.63
CA PRO A 139 20.41 14.76 6.26
C PRO A 139 19.31 14.37 5.23
N GLY A 140 18.31 13.63 5.69
CA GLY A 140 17.26 12.97 4.92
C GLY A 140 17.53 11.48 4.73
N VAL A 141 16.49 10.72 4.39
CA VAL A 141 16.55 9.27 4.16
C VAL A 141 16.59 8.98 2.66
N ALA A 142 17.62 8.27 2.20
CA ALA A 142 17.67 7.80 0.81
C ALA A 142 16.48 6.86 0.54
N MET A 143 15.65 7.18 -0.46
CA MET A 143 14.48 6.38 -0.76
C MET A 143 14.87 5.04 -1.37
N VAL A 144 14.11 3.98 -1.07
CA VAL A 144 14.36 2.65 -1.63
C VAL A 144 13.48 2.42 -2.85
N PRO A 145 13.95 1.64 -3.85
CA PRO A 145 13.17 1.37 -5.05
C PRO A 145 11.99 0.45 -4.71
N LEU A 146 10.78 0.92 -4.99
CA LEU A 146 9.57 0.11 -4.84
C LEU A 146 9.23 -0.58 -6.16
N LEU A 147 9.05 0.18 -7.24
CA LEU A 147 8.54 -0.33 -8.51
C LEU A 147 9.35 0.23 -9.68
N GLN A 148 9.69 -0.65 -10.63
CA GLN A 148 10.01 -0.27 -12.00
C GLN A 148 9.05 -0.99 -12.94
N LEU A 149 8.34 -0.24 -13.77
CA LEU A 149 7.43 -0.81 -14.75
C LEU A 149 7.73 -0.24 -16.13
N ARG A 150 8.07 -1.11 -17.07
CA ARG A 150 8.10 -0.77 -18.49
C ARG A 150 6.69 -0.83 -19.04
N HIS A 151 6.21 0.30 -19.53
CA HIS A 151 4.97 0.28 -20.27
C HIS A 151 5.22 -0.30 -21.66
N PRO A 152 4.39 -1.23 -22.14
CA PRO A 152 4.37 -1.56 -23.55
C PRO A 152 4.25 -0.27 -24.37
N ARG A 153 5.01 -0.17 -25.47
CA ARG A 153 4.73 0.88 -26.46
C ARG A 153 3.34 0.56 -27.01
N ALA A 154 2.42 1.51 -26.87
CA ALA A 154 1.09 1.36 -27.45
C ALA A 154 1.28 1.12 -28.95
N SER A 155 0.81 -0.03 -29.43
CA SER A 155 0.45 -0.14 -30.84
C SER A 155 -0.63 0.90 -31.08
N ALA A 156 -0.49 1.70 -32.13
CA ALA A 156 -1.45 2.74 -32.53
C ALA A 156 -2.88 2.21 -32.74
N ALA A 157 -3.08 0.88 -32.73
CA ALA A 157 -4.35 0.21 -32.99
C ALA A 157 -5.31 0.09 -31.78
N ALA A 158 -4.86 0.32 -30.55
CA ALA A 158 -5.71 0.16 -29.36
C ALA A 158 -5.92 1.52 -28.67
N GLY A 159 -6.98 2.24 -29.05
CA GLY A 159 -7.39 3.53 -28.49
C GLY A 159 -7.87 3.48 -27.03
N ARG A 160 -7.13 2.82 -26.13
CA ARG A 160 -7.41 2.85 -24.68
C ARG A 160 -6.72 4.07 -24.03
N PRO A 161 -7.43 4.86 -23.22
CA PRO A 161 -6.90 6.09 -22.63
C PRO A 161 -5.64 5.87 -21.77
N ARG A 162 -4.68 6.77 -21.91
CA ARG A 162 -3.39 6.84 -21.20
C ARG A 162 -3.59 7.45 -19.80
N THR A 163 -4.16 6.71 -18.84
CA THR A 163 -4.32 7.27 -17.49
C THR A 163 -2.95 7.49 -16.83
N GLY A 164 -2.61 8.74 -16.52
CA GLY A 164 -1.45 9.11 -15.69
C GLY A 164 -0.07 9.00 -16.34
N ARG A 165 0.04 8.71 -17.65
CA ARG A 165 1.33 8.59 -18.35
C ARG A 165 1.62 9.85 -19.17
N PRO A 166 2.62 10.67 -18.80
CA PRO A 166 3.08 11.78 -19.64
C PRO A 166 3.46 11.30 -21.05
N ASP A 167 3.28 12.17 -22.05
CA ASP A 167 3.59 11.82 -23.43
C ASP A 167 5.07 11.41 -23.61
N GLY A 168 5.27 10.28 -24.29
CA GLY A 168 6.60 9.73 -24.60
C GLY A 168 7.33 8.98 -23.46
N ALA A 169 6.86 8.97 -22.22
CA ALA A 169 7.49 8.20 -21.13
C ALA A 169 7.15 6.71 -21.26
N ASP A 170 8.09 5.78 -21.38
CA ASP A 170 7.83 4.31 -21.45
C ASP A 170 8.30 3.54 -20.20
N LEU A 171 8.66 4.27 -19.15
CA LEU A 171 9.11 3.75 -17.86
C LEU A 171 8.43 4.50 -16.71
N LEU A 172 7.82 3.77 -15.79
CA LEU A 172 7.37 4.27 -14.49
C LEU A 172 8.30 3.72 -13.41
N GLN A 173 8.80 4.61 -12.56
CA GLN A 173 9.62 4.29 -11.40
C GLN A 173 8.96 4.89 -10.16
N VAL A 174 8.77 4.07 -9.13
CA VAL A 174 8.28 4.51 -7.82
C VAL A 174 9.33 4.15 -6.79
N LEU A 175 9.71 5.14 -5.99
CA LEU A 175 10.55 4.97 -4.82
C LEU A 175 9.75 5.40 -3.60
N TRP A 176 10.13 4.90 -2.43
CA TRP A 176 9.49 5.30 -1.19
C TRP A 176 10.49 5.50 -0.05
N CYS A 177 10.12 6.32 0.92
CA CYS A 177 10.82 6.37 2.19
C CYS A 177 10.53 5.07 2.95
N PRO A 178 11.57 4.33 3.41
CA PRO A 178 11.37 3.08 4.14
C PRO A 178 11.05 3.31 5.62
N ASN A 179 10.30 4.35 5.96
CA ASN A 179 9.88 4.65 7.34
C ASN A 179 8.48 5.28 7.32
N ASP A 180 7.73 5.10 8.40
CA ASP A 180 6.42 5.70 8.58
C ASP A 180 6.46 7.24 8.70
N HIS A 181 5.45 7.91 8.15
CA HIS A 181 5.23 9.36 8.25
C HIS A 181 3.83 9.63 8.80
N GLY A 182 3.73 10.54 9.79
CA GLY A 182 2.47 10.99 10.39
C GLY A 182 1.87 12.23 9.73
N GLU A 183 2.74 13.01 9.09
CA GLU A 183 2.39 14.23 8.37
C GLU A 183 3.17 14.25 7.06
N LEU A 184 2.46 14.35 5.94
CA LEU A 184 3.05 14.65 4.64
C LEU A 184 2.59 16.03 4.17
N PRO A 185 3.33 16.68 3.26
CA PRO A 185 2.86 17.89 2.60
C PRO A 185 1.46 17.67 2.01
N ASP A 186 0.54 18.58 2.32
CA ASP A 186 -0.86 18.56 1.85
C ASP A 186 -1.70 17.34 2.30
N GLN A 187 -1.20 16.54 3.26
CA GLN A 187 -1.89 15.36 3.78
C GLN A 187 -1.57 15.07 5.26
N SER A 188 -2.40 15.61 6.16
CA SER A 188 -2.36 15.33 7.61
C SER A 188 -3.09 14.03 7.97
N GLY A 189 -2.64 13.33 9.01
CA GLY A 189 -3.30 12.12 9.52
C GLY A 189 -3.05 10.88 8.64
N TYR A 190 -2.03 10.93 7.80
CA TYR A 190 -1.50 9.78 7.08
C TYR A 190 -0.50 9.04 7.97
N HIS A 191 -0.44 7.71 7.85
CA HIS A 191 0.50 6.87 8.62
C HIS A 191 1.13 5.84 7.69
N GLY A 192 2.10 6.25 6.88
CA GLY A 192 2.71 5.37 5.88
C GLY A 192 3.96 5.97 5.23
N PRO A 193 4.49 5.34 4.15
CA PRO A 193 5.69 5.82 3.48
C PRO A 193 5.44 7.05 2.59
N ALA A 194 6.38 8.00 2.56
CA ALA A 194 6.42 9.04 1.54
C ALA A 194 6.84 8.46 0.18
N LEU A 195 6.28 8.95 -0.93
CA LEU A 195 6.57 8.45 -2.29
C LEU A 195 7.29 9.47 -3.17
N GLU A 196 8.11 8.94 -4.07
CA GLU A 196 8.65 9.66 -5.23
C GLU A 196 8.29 8.90 -6.51
N ILE A 197 7.63 9.60 -7.45
CA ILE A 197 7.14 9.00 -8.70
C ILE A 197 7.88 9.64 -9.88
N ARG A 198 8.49 8.82 -10.74
CA ARG A 198 9.24 9.25 -11.92
C ARG A 198 8.73 8.58 -13.17
N HIS A 199 8.28 9.39 -14.12
CA HIS A 199 7.96 8.96 -15.48
C HIS A 199 9.12 9.32 -16.40
N ARG A 200 9.65 8.33 -17.15
CA ARG A 200 10.82 8.51 -18.01
C ARG A 200 10.69 7.81 -19.34
N THR A 201 11.51 8.23 -20.29
CA THR A 201 11.77 7.48 -21.52
C THR A 201 13.04 6.67 -21.33
N ALA A 202 12.92 5.35 -21.27
CA ALA A 202 14.03 4.44 -21.01
C ALA A 202 15.18 4.60 -22.03
N ALA A 203 14.85 4.88 -23.30
CA ALA A 203 15.85 5.11 -24.35
C ALA A 203 16.75 6.33 -24.10
N ARG A 204 16.36 7.25 -23.22
CA ARG A 204 17.20 8.40 -22.83
C ARG A 204 18.24 8.07 -21.76
N VAL A 205 18.13 6.90 -21.11
CA VAL A 205 19.11 6.44 -20.11
C VAL A 205 20.11 5.52 -20.81
N ALA A 206 21.32 6.04 -21.05
CA ALA A 206 22.39 5.24 -21.64
C ALA A 206 22.82 4.13 -20.68
N ARG A 207 22.94 2.89 -21.17
CA ARG A 207 23.19 1.69 -20.33
C ARG A 207 24.52 1.74 -19.59
N ASP A 208 25.52 2.40 -20.17
CA ASP A 208 26.86 2.64 -19.59
C ASP A 208 26.86 3.76 -18.54
N ARG A 209 25.74 4.48 -18.38
CA ARG A 209 25.57 5.59 -17.43
C ARG A 209 24.44 5.33 -16.44
N VAL A 210 24.18 4.05 -16.15
CA VAL A 210 23.23 3.65 -15.11
C VAL A 210 23.92 3.64 -13.76
N LEU A 211 23.26 4.15 -12.73
CA LEU A 211 23.75 4.12 -11.37
C LEU A 211 23.80 2.66 -10.87
N THR A 212 25.00 2.14 -10.62
CA THR A 212 25.22 0.74 -10.21
C THR A 212 25.23 0.53 -8.71
N SER A 213 25.33 1.59 -7.92
CA SER A 213 25.36 1.55 -6.46
C SER A 213 24.48 2.67 -5.92
N PRO A 214 23.14 2.47 -5.85
CA PRO A 214 22.26 3.44 -5.26
C PRO A 214 22.59 3.64 -3.78
N PRO A 215 22.46 4.87 -3.24
CA PRO A 215 22.61 5.12 -1.82
C PRO A 215 21.69 4.22 -0.99
N ARG A 216 22.20 3.72 0.14
CA ARG A 216 21.40 2.98 1.11
C ARG A 216 20.85 3.95 2.16
N PRO A 217 19.62 3.76 2.64
CA PRO A 217 19.12 4.54 3.77
C PRO A 217 19.92 4.22 5.04
N ASP A 218 20.21 5.23 5.84
CA ASP A 218 20.80 5.06 7.17
C ASP A 218 19.78 4.50 8.19
N ARG A 219 18.48 4.65 7.90
CA ARG A 219 17.35 4.15 8.69
C ARG A 219 16.28 3.59 7.77
N ALA A 220 15.85 2.37 8.04
CA ALA A 220 14.78 1.71 7.32
C ALA A 220 14.08 0.71 8.24
N GLU A 221 12.76 0.64 8.13
CA GLU A 221 11.95 -0.44 8.66
C GLU A 221 11.95 -1.61 7.68
N ASP A 222 12.25 -2.82 8.17
CA ASP A 222 12.35 -4.01 7.32
C ASP A 222 11.07 -4.27 6.52
N ALA A 223 9.91 -3.91 7.08
CA ALA A 223 8.59 -4.02 6.43
C ALA A 223 8.45 -3.21 5.13
N TYR A 224 9.29 -2.18 4.91
CA TYR A 224 9.32 -1.36 3.70
C TYR A 224 10.47 -1.71 2.76
N LEU A 225 11.21 -2.80 3.03
CA LEU A 225 12.31 -3.26 2.19
C LEU A 225 11.84 -4.46 1.34
N PRO A 226 11.32 -4.22 0.12
CA PRO A 226 10.79 -5.30 -0.69
C PRO A 226 11.86 -6.32 -1.07
N THR A 227 11.52 -7.59 -0.94
CA THR A 227 12.21 -8.69 -1.62
C THR A 227 12.10 -8.48 -3.14
N PRO A 228 13.21 -8.54 -3.90
CA PRO A 228 13.17 -8.34 -5.34
C PRO A 228 12.28 -9.35 -6.06
N CYS A 229 11.35 -8.85 -6.86
CA CYS A 229 10.42 -9.64 -7.66
C CYS A 229 10.45 -9.18 -9.12
N LEU A 230 10.33 -10.13 -10.05
CA LEU A 230 9.99 -9.86 -11.44
C LEU A 230 8.48 -9.63 -11.54
N LEU A 231 8.07 -8.75 -12.47
CA LEU A 231 6.67 -8.52 -12.76
C LEU A 231 6.27 -9.20 -14.06
N SER A 232 5.02 -9.69 -14.08
CA SER A 232 4.35 -10.24 -15.26
C SER A 232 3.09 -9.42 -15.58
N PRO A 233 3.25 -8.17 -16.11
CA PRO A 233 2.13 -7.25 -16.27
C PRO A 233 1.08 -7.80 -17.23
N GLN A 234 -0.15 -7.94 -16.74
CA GLN A 234 -1.29 -8.43 -17.51
C GLN A 234 -2.34 -7.32 -17.63
N PRO A 235 -2.63 -6.81 -18.83
CA PRO A 235 -3.74 -5.91 -19.05
C PRO A 235 -5.07 -6.58 -18.72
N VAL A 236 -5.92 -5.89 -17.99
CA VAL A 236 -7.25 -6.35 -17.61
C VAL A 236 -8.26 -5.20 -17.74
N ALA A 237 -9.53 -5.55 -17.95
CA ALA A 237 -10.64 -4.62 -17.72
C ALA A 237 -10.98 -4.65 -16.23
N ASP A 238 -11.21 -3.48 -15.66
CA ASP A 238 -11.54 -3.33 -14.24
C ASP A 238 -12.85 -2.55 -14.10
N LEU A 239 -13.69 -3.00 -13.19
CA LEU A 239 -14.98 -2.40 -12.88
C LEU A 239 -14.98 -2.08 -11.38
N ALA A 240 -15.57 -0.94 -11.03
CA ALA A 240 -15.72 -0.57 -9.63
C ALA A 240 -16.51 -1.65 -8.88
N ASP A 241 -16.24 -1.77 -7.58
CA ASP A 241 -16.96 -2.69 -6.71
C ASP A 241 -18.49 -2.43 -6.77
N PRO A 242 -19.33 -3.48 -6.85
CA PRO A 242 -20.78 -3.41 -6.74
C PRO A 242 -21.37 -2.64 -5.57
N ASP A 243 -20.71 -2.50 -4.44
CA ASP A 243 -21.20 -1.63 -3.35
C ASP A 243 -21.11 -0.13 -3.74
N GLY A 244 -20.49 0.18 -4.88
CA GLY A 244 -20.53 1.46 -5.60
C GLY A 244 -21.09 1.37 -7.03
N LEU A 245 -21.59 0.20 -7.48
CA LEU A 245 -22.65 0.19 -8.48
C LEU A 245 -23.92 0.73 -7.80
N PRO A 246 -24.89 1.29 -8.53
CA PRO A 246 -26.20 1.57 -7.94
C PRO A 246 -26.66 0.29 -7.22
N ASP A 247 -27.22 0.41 -6.01
CA ASP A 247 -27.91 -0.70 -5.34
C ASP A 247 -28.76 -1.45 -6.39
N PRO A 248 -28.91 -2.78 -6.34
CA PRO A 248 -29.94 -3.46 -7.14
C PRO A 248 -31.29 -2.73 -7.17
N ASP A 249 -31.61 -1.96 -6.13
CA ASP A 249 -32.78 -1.08 -6.04
C ASP A 249 -32.60 0.31 -6.71
N ASP A 250 -31.37 0.77 -6.96
CA ASP A 250 -31.00 1.98 -7.73
C ASP A 250 -30.75 1.70 -9.23
N LEU A 251 -30.55 0.43 -9.62
CA LEU A 251 -30.56 0.03 -11.03
C LEU A 251 -32.00 0.09 -11.57
N PRO A 252 -32.20 0.48 -12.84
CA PRO A 252 -33.51 0.30 -13.47
C PRO A 252 -33.96 -1.16 -13.31
N ALA A 253 -35.19 -1.38 -12.83
CA ALA A 253 -35.68 -2.72 -12.42
C ALA A 253 -35.43 -3.83 -13.46
N ALA A 254 -35.47 -3.48 -14.76
CA ALA A 254 -35.16 -4.40 -15.86
C ALA A 254 -33.72 -4.94 -15.82
N LEU A 255 -32.75 -4.10 -15.46
CA LEU A 255 -31.32 -4.43 -15.39
C LEU A 255 -31.03 -5.28 -14.15
N ALA A 256 -31.66 -4.97 -13.01
CA ALA A 256 -31.56 -5.78 -11.79
C ALA A 256 -32.13 -7.20 -11.99
N GLU A 257 -33.28 -7.32 -12.68
CA GLU A 257 -33.87 -8.62 -13.01
C GLU A 257 -33.01 -9.40 -14.01
N GLU A 258 -32.39 -8.72 -14.98
CA GLU A 258 -31.46 -9.33 -15.94
C GLU A 258 -30.18 -9.83 -15.25
N ALA A 259 -29.63 -9.08 -14.29
CA ALA A 259 -28.50 -9.50 -13.45
C ALA A 259 -28.82 -10.76 -12.63
N ARG A 260 -29.98 -10.79 -11.96
CA ARG A 260 -30.45 -11.96 -11.21
C ARG A 260 -30.65 -13.18 -12.11
N ARG A 261 -31.26 -13.01 -13.30
CA ARG A 261 -31.43 -14.09 -14.29
C ARG A 261 -30.09 -14.60 -14.82
N TRP A 262 -29.14 -13.71 -15.07
CA TRP A 262 -27.81 -14.07 -15.54
C TRP A 262 -27.02 -14.85 -14.48
N ALA A 263 -27.08 -14.44 -13.20
CA ALA A 263 -26.45 -15.14 -12.08
C ALA A 263 -27.08 -16.53 -11.85
N GLY A 264 -28.41 -16.59 -11.90
CA GLY A 264 -29.16 -17.85 -11.77
C GLY A 264 -28.83 -18.87 -12.86
N ARG A 265 -28.57 -18.44 -14.11
CA ARG A 265 -28.11 -19.33 -15.20
C ARG A 265 -26.74 -19.96 -14.94
N ARG A 266 -25.91 -19.31 -14.12
CA ARG A 266 -24.57 -19.80 -13.72
C ARG A 266 -24.58 -20.54 -12.38
N GLY A 267 -25.75 -20.74 -11.77
CA GLY A 267 -25.87 -21.41 -10.47
C GLY A 267 -25.35 -20.59 -9.29
N ALA A 268 -25.14 -19.28 -9.48
CA ALA A 268 -24.64 -18.38 -8.45
C ALA A 268 -25.80 -17.59 -7.79
N GLY A 269 -25.74 -17.44 -6.45
CA GLY A 269 -26.72 -16.65 -5.69
C GLY A 269 -26.63 -15.13 -5.88
N ALA A 270 -25.51 -14.67 -6.44
CA ALA A 270 -25.24 -13.30 -6.87
C ALA A 270 -24.34 -13.35 -8.12
N VAL A 271 -24.16 -12.23 -8.83
CA VAL A 271 -23.18 -12.15 -9.93
C VAL A 271 -21.78 -12.31 -9.30
N PRO A 272 -21.06 -13.43 -9.50
CA PRO A 272 -19.70 -13.58 -9.00
C PRO A 272 -18.80 -12.71 -9.88
N LEU A 273 -18.45 -11.54 -9.35
CA LEU A 273 -17.60 -10.57 -10.04
C LEU A 273 -16.17 -10.77 -9.60
N ASN A 274 -15.39 -11.39 -10.48
CA ASN A 274 -13.96 -11.42 -10.33
C ASN A 274 -13.32 -10.15 -10.93
N VAL A 275 -13.64 -9.02 -10.31
CA VAL A 275 -13.15 -7.71 -10.73
C VAL A 275 -11.80 -7.41 -10.07
N PRO A 276 -10.79 -6.92 -10.82
CA PRO A 276 -9.50 -6.53 -10.26
C PRO A 276 -9.57 -5.50 -9.12
N SER A 277 -10.68 -4.78 -8.95
CA SER A 277 -10.92 -3.89 -7.81
C SER A 277 -11.14 -4.59 -6.47
N ARG A 278 -11.55 -5.87 -6.49
CA ARG A 278 -11.79 -6.68 -5.28
C ARG A 278 -10.58 -7.50 -4.86
N ARG A 279 -9.59 -7.65 -5.72
CA ARG A 279 -8.40 -8.46 -5.41
C ARG A 279 -7.36 -7.61 -4.67
N PRO A 280 -6.76 -8.12 -3.58
CA PRO A 280 -5.61 -7.51 -2.92
C PRO A 280 -4.33 -7.72 -3.75
N ASP A 281 -4.40 -7.46 -5.05
CA ASP A 281 -3.30 -7.68 -5.99
C ASP A 281 -2.56 -6.36 -6.27
N TRP A 282 -1.27 -6.49 -6.55
CA TRP A 282 -0.51 -5.40 -7.14
C TRP A 282 -1.12 -4.99 -8.49
N LYS A 283 -1.57 -3.74 -8.57
CA LYS A 283 -2.36 -3.26 -9.71
C LYS A 283 -1.97 -1.85 -10.11
N LEU A 284 -1.84 -1.60 -11.40
CA LEU A 284 -1.72 -0.27 -11.98
C LEU A 284 -3.06 0.15 -12.60
N GLY A 285 -3.54 1.35 -12.28
CA GLY A 285 -4.79 1.88 -12.83
C GLY A 285 -6.04 1.15 -12.33
N GLY A 286 -7.12 1.24 -13.09
CA GLY A 286 -8.41 0.67 -12.73
C GLY A 286 -9.18 1.49 -11.70
N TRP A 287 -9.93 0.81 -10.85
CA TRP A 287 -10.63 1.42 -9.72
C TRP A 287 -9.96 1.05 -8.39
N PRO A 288 -9.93 1.96 -7.40
CA PRO A 288 -9.59 1.57 -6.04
C PRO A 288 -10.65 0.58 -5.52
N GLY A 289 -10.23 -0.40 -4.74
CA GLY A 289 -11.18 -1.16 -3.92
C GLY A 289 -11.89 -0.20 -2.97
N LEU A 290 -13.21 -0.36 -2.81
CA LEU A 290 -14.00 0.40 -1.85
C LEU A 290 -14.01 -0.39 -0.54
N ASP A 291 -13.23 0.07 0.41
CA ASP A 291 -13.25 -0.40 1.78
C ASP A 291 -13.79 0.73 2.69
N LEU A 292 -14.46 0.34 3.80
CA LEU A 292 -15.47 1.10 4.56
C LEU A 292 -15.06 2.48 5.14
N SER A 293 -13.86 2.98 4.85
CA SER A 293 -13.35 4.26 5.34
C SER A 293 -12.59 4.97 4.21
N GLY A 294 -13.33 5.53 3.25
CA GLY A 294 -12.74 6.41 2.25
C GLY A 294 -12.28 7.73 2.90
N PRO A 295 -11.20 8.36 2.39
CA PRO A 295 -10.74 9.64 2.91
C PRO A 295 -11.71 10.78 2.54
N ASP A 296 -11.71 11.84 3.36
CA ASP A 296 -12.65 12.98 3.23
C ASP A 296 -12.62 13.67 1.85
N SER A 297 -11.49 13.63 1.13
CA SER A 297 -11.38 13.98 -0.29
C SER A 297 -10.09 13.46 -0.94
N LEU A 298 -10.22 12.86 -2.12
CA LEU A 298 -9.14 12.47 -3.02
C LEU A 298 -8.93 13.48 -4.16
N ASP A 299 -9.42 14.72 -4.02
CA ASP A 299 -9.22 15.72 -5.06
C ASP A 299 -7.77 16.20 -5.09
N CYS A 300 -7.32 16.61 -6.26
CA CYS A 300 -5.99 17.16 -6.43
C CYS A 300 -5.88 18.50 -5.69
N VAL A 301 -4.92 18.61 -4.77
CA VAL A 301 -4.69 19.86 -4.02
C VAL A 301 -4.36 21.06 -4.92
N SER A 302 -3.73 20.82 -6.07
CA SER A 302 -3.27 21.90 -6.97
C SER A 302 -4.36 22.43 -7.90
N CYS A 303 -5.28 21.59 -8.39
CA CYS A 303 -6.29 22.00 -9.38
C CYS A 303 -7.74 21.62 -9.05
N GLY A 304 -7.98 20.88 -7.96
CA GLY A 304 -9.31 20.43 -7.55
C GLY A 304 -9.90 19.30 -8.40
N ALA A 305 -9.20 18.80 -9.42
CA ALA A 305 -9.70 17.68 -10.22
C ALA A 305 -9.69 16.37 -9.41
N PRO A 306 -10.70 15.49 -9.58
CA PRO A 306 -10.73 14.20 -8.91
C PRO A 306 -9.54 13.35 -9.39
N THR A 307 -8.73 12.89 -8.45
CA THR A 307 -7.56 12.07 -8.79
C THR A 307 -7.97 10.68 -9.28
N ARG A 308 -7.05 10.00 -9.96
CA ARG A 308 -7.21 8.63 -10.46
C ARG A 308 -6.21 7.70 -9.80
N LEU A 309 -6.63 6.47 -9.53
CA LEU A 309 -5.73 5.42 -9.06
C LEU A 309 -4.60 5.22 -10.07
N LEU A 310 -3.37 5.39 -9.61
CA LEU A 310 -2.16 5.03 -10.33
C LEU A 310 -1.72 3.61 -9.95
N LEU A 311 -1.57 3.34 -8.65
CA LEU A 311 -0.97 2.10 -8.15
C LEU A 311 -1.66 1.63 -6.87
N THR A 312 -1.92 0.32 -6.78
CA THR A 312 -2.29 -0.40 -5.57
C THR A 312 -1.10 -1.26 -5.12
N VAL A 313 -0.72 -1.11 -3.86
CA VAL A 313 0.39 -1.80 -3.19
C VAL A 313 -0.17 -2.51 -1.95
N PRO A 314 -0.57 -3.78 -2.05
CA PRO A 314 -1.03 -4.56 -0.91
C PRO A 314 0.15 -4.99 -0.03
N SER A 315 -0.11 -5.18 1.27
CA SER A 315 0.78 -5.95 2.14
C SER A 315 0.79 -7.41 1.71
N SER A 316 1.93 -8.08 1.83
CA SER A 316 2.10 -9.49 1.46
C SER A 316 3.25 -10.11 2.23
N VAL A 317 3.18 -11.43 2.44
CA VAL A 317 4.26 -12.23 3.06
C VAL A 317 4.96 -13.15 2.06
N ASP A 318 4.40 -13.32 0.86
CA ASP A 318 4.90 -14.21 -0.19
C ASP A 318 5.39 -13.40 -1.39
N GLY A 319 6.63 -12.89 -1.29
CA GLY A 319 7.10 -11.86 -2.21
C GLY A 319 6.17 -10.64 -2.22
N PRO A 320 6.58 -9.54 -2.82
CA PRO A 320 7.76 -8.80 -2.38
C PRO A 320 7.94 -8.63 -0.84
N ASP A 321 7.17 -9.31 0.02
CA ASP A 321 7.31 -9.36 1.48
C ASP A 321 7.37 -7.96 2.10
N ILE A 322 6.28 -7.22 1.90
CA ILE A 322 6.13 -5.86 2.41
C ILE A 322 4.89 -5.76 3.29
N SER A 323 4.95 -4.92 4.31
CA SER A 323 3.80 -4.59 5.14
C SER A 323 3.64 -3.09 5.23
N VAL A 324 2.48 -2.59 4.80
CA VAL A 324 2.12 -1.19 4.87
C VAL A 324 1.02 -1.01 5.93
N GLY A 325 1.21 -0.10 6.88
CA GLY A 325 0.25 0.12 7.96
C GLY A 325 0.03 -1.14 8.80
N ARG A 326 -1.22 -1.46 9.12
CA ARG A 326 -1.59 -2.67 9.89
C ARG A 326 -1.85 -3.87 8.98
N PHE A 327 -0.88 -4.20 8.14
CA PHE A 327 -1.02 -5.22 7.08
C PHE A 327 -2.12 -4.84 6.08
N GLY A 328 -2.09 -3.58 5.67
CA GLY A 328 -3.09 -2.92 4.86
C GLY A 328 -2.77 -2.89 3.36
N THR A 329 -3.39 -1.94 2.66
CA THR A 329 -3.15 -1.65 1.24
C THR A 329 -2.90 -0.15 1.04
N LEU A 330 -1.76 0.18 0.43
CA LEU A 330 -1.44 1.54 0.00
C LEU A 330 -1.98 1.76 -1.41
N ARG A 331 -2.77 2.82 -1.59
CA ARG A 331 -3.29 3.28 -2.87
C ARG A 331 -2.70 4.65 -3.20
N VAL A 332 -2.17 4.76 -4.40
CA VAL A 332 -1.51 5.97 -4.91
C VAL A 332 -2.40 6.58 -5.96
N HIS A 333 -2.87 7.80 -5.72
CA HIS A 333 -3.75 8.52 -6.63
C HIS A 333 -3.01 9.72 -7.23
N THR A 334 -3.17 9.94 -8.54
CA THR A 334 -2.51 11.02 -9.28
C THR A 334 -3.51 11.90 -10.00
N CYS A 335 -3.16 13.17 -10.19
CA CYS A 335 -3.97 14.10 -10.94
C CYS A 335 -4.02 13.68 -12.43
N PRO A 336 -5.20 13.58 -13.06
CA PRO A 336 -5.30 13.27 -14.48
C PRO A 336 -4.86 14.43 -15.40
N GLU A 337 -4.89 15.68 -14.89
CA GLU A 337 -4.59 16.88 -15.67
C GLU A 337 -3.07 17.15 -15.76
N ASP A 338 -2.34 16.99 -14.65
CA ASP A 338 -0.89 17.11 -14.62
C ASP A 338 -0.27 16.08 -13.67
N GLY A 339 0.49 15.14 -14.22
CA GLY A 339 1.21 14.12 -13.44
C GLY A 339 2.35 14.65 -12.58
N ARG A 340 2.65 15.97 -12.64
CA ARG A 340 3.58 16.65 -11.74
C ARG A 340 2.92 17.15 -10.46
N HIS A 341 1.59 17.21 -10.41
CA HIS A 341 0.89 17.55 -9.18
C HIS A 341 1.14 16.48 -8.11
N PRO A 342 1.15 16.86 -6.82
CA PRO A 342 1.35 15.92 -5.72
C PRO A 342 0.36 14.75 -5.80
N ALA A 343 0.88 13.54 -5.59
CA ALA A 343 0.05 12.35 -5.46
C ALA A 343 -0.69 12.38 -4.11
N ARG A 344 -1.90 11.82 -4.09
CA ARG A 344 -2.67 11.58 -2.86
C ARG A 344 -2.48 10.14 -2.47
N LEU A 345 -2.05 9.90 -1.23
CA LEU A 345 -1.82 8.55 -0.71
C LEU A 345 -3.03 8.14 0.11
N HIS A 346 -3.40 6.87 0.07
CA HIS A 346 -4.43 6.34 0.94
C HIS A 346 -3.95 5.01 1.47
N LEU A 347 -3.88 4.88 2.79
CA LEU A 347 -3.47 3.65 3.44
C LEU A 347 -4.61 3.18 4.32
N GLN A 348 -4.96 1.91 4.17
CA GLN A 348 -6.00 1.26 4.94
C GLN A 348 -5.56 -0.11 5.41
#